data_AF-A0A257TLI9-F1
#
_entry.id   AF-A0A257TLI9-F1
#
_cell.length_a   1.000
_cell.length_b   1.000
_cell.length_c   1.000
_cell.angle_alpha   90.00
_cell.angle_beta   90.00
_cell.angle_gamma   90.00
#
_symmetry.space_group_name_H-M   'P 1'
#
loop_
_entity.id
_entity.type
_entity.pdbx_description
1 polymer ?
#
loop_
_entity_poly.entity_id
_entity_poly.type
_entity_poly.pdbx_seq_one_letter_code
_entity_poly.pdbx_strand_id
1 'polypeptide(L)' 'MKVLLANPHGFCAGVVMVVKALERALEVLGAPLYVYHEIVHNKHVVDRFRGLGVVFVDAIGDVPEG' A
#
# COMPACT_ATOMS: atom_id res chain seq x y z
N MET A 1 -11.25 -5.23 34.16
CA MET A 1 -10.16 -5.49 33.19
C MET A 1 -9.57 -4.14 32.78
N LYS A 2 -8.25 -3.95 32.88
CA LYS A 2 -7.56 -2.71 32.48
C LYS A 2 -6.75 -2.97 31.22
N VAL A 3 -7.02 -2.23 30.15
CA VAL A 3 -6.25 -2.28 28.89
C VAL A 3 -5.24 -1.15 28.90
N LEU A 4 -4.00 -1.45 28.54
CA LEU A 4 -2.91 -0.47 28.41
C LEU A 4 -2.44 -0.44 26.96
N LEU A 5 -2.26 0.76 26.43
CA LEU A 5 -1.82 0.99 25.06
C LEU A 5 -0.40 1.58 25.09
N ALA A 6 0.52 0.92 24.40
CA ALA A 6 1.91 1.37 24.31
C ALA A 6 2.01 2.68 23.51
N ASN A 7 3.04 3.50 23.77
CA ASN A 7 3.36 4.65 22.94
C ASN A 7 4.89 4.74 22.74
N PRO A 8 5.37 4.88 21.49
CA PRO A 8 4.59 4.96 20.25
C PRO A 8 4.04 3.59 19.81
N HIS A 9 2.94 3.61 19.05
CA HIS A 9 2.37 2.44 18.37
C HIS A 9 1.82 2.86 16.99
N GLY A 10 1.68 1.90 16.06
CA GLY A 10 1.12 2.17 14.74
C GLY A 10 2.16 2.56 13.68
N PHE A 11 1.80 3.50 12.81
CA PHE A 11 2.56 3.81 11.60
C PHE A 11 3.79 4.69 11.90
N CYS A 12 4.94 4.32 11.32
CA CYS A 12 6.09 5.20 11.25
C CYS A 12 5.95 6.18 10.07
N ALA A 13 6.82 7.19 10.03
CA ALA A 13 6.83 8.19 8.96
C ALA A 13 6.98 7.57 7.55
N GLY A 14 7.78 6.51 7.41
CA GLY A 14 7.96 5.80 6.14
C GLY A 14 6.67 5.16 5.64
N VAL A 15 5.96 4.44 6.52
CA VAL A 15 4.67 3.81 6.20
C VAL A 15 3.63 4.86 5.80
N VAL A 16 3.54 5.98 6.53
CA VAL A 16 2.61 7.07 6.18
C VAL A 16 2.94 7.64 4.80
N MET A 17 4.22 7.85 4.50
CA MET A 17 4.65 8.44 3.24
C MET A 17 4.31 7.54 2.04
N VAL A 18 4.62 6.24 2.10
CA VAL A 18 4.39 5.32 0.98
C VAL A 18 2.89 5.09 0.72
N VAL A 19 2.07 5.00 1.78
CA VAL A 19 0.61 4.88 1.63
C VAL A 19 0.04 6.11 0.91
N LYS A 20 0.45 7.31 1.33
CA LYS A 20 0.01 8.56 0.68
C LYS A 20 0.52 8.70 -0.75
N ALA A 21 1.74 8.28 -1.02
CA ALA A 21 2.30 8.30 -2.37
C ALA A 21 1.51 7.41 -3.32
N LEU A 22 1.15 6.20 -2.87
CA LEU A 22 0.34 5.28 -3.67
C LEU A 22 -1.10 5.77 -3.89
N GLU A 23 -1.73 6.34 -2.85
CA GLU A 23 -3.04 7.01 -2.99
C GLU A 23 -2.98 8.12 -4.04
N ARG A 24 -1.96 8.98 -3.95
CA ARG A 24 -1.81 10.09 -4.88
C ARG A 24 -1.52 9.63 -6.31
N ALA A 25 -0.69 8.60 -6.47
CA ALA A 25 -0.41 8.01 -7.78
C ALA A 25 -1.70 7.46 -8.41
N LEU A 26 -2.51 6.75 -7.63
CA LEU A 26 -3.78 6.23 -8.09
C LEU A 26 -4.78 7.32 -8.46
N GLU A 27 -4.85 8.42 -7.71
CA GLU A 27 -5.70 9.57 -8.04
C GLU A 27 -5.31 10.24 -9.38
N VAL A 28 -4.01 10.35 -9.66
CA VAL A 28 -3.49 11.06 -10.83
C VAL A 28 -3.46 10.18 -12.07
N LEU A 29 -3.07 8.92 -11.92
CA LEU A 29 -2.84 7.98 -13.02
C LEU A 29 -4.02 7.06 -13.29
N GLY A 30 -4.91 6.86 -12.30
CA GLY A 30 -6.00 5.90 -12.37
C GLY A 30 -5.54 4.44 -12.21
N ALA A 31 -6.49 3.53 -12.33
CA ALA A 31 -6.27 2.09 -12.29
C ALA A 31 -6.26 1.50 -13.72
N PRO A 32 -5.55 0.39 -13.97
CA PRO A 32 -4.74 -0.38 -13.02
C PRO A 32 -3.39 0.28 -12.73
N LEU A 33 -2.94 0.21 -11.47
CA LEU A 33 -1.62 0.67 -11.05
C LEU A 33 -0.81 -0.52 -10.50
N TYR A 34 0.37 -0.77 -11.06
CA TYR A 34 1.20 -1.91 -10.68
C TYR A 34 2.21 -1.52 -9.59
N VAL A 35 2.32 -2.32 -8.53
CA VAL A 35 3.28 -2.13 -7.44
C VAL A 35 4.08 -3.41 -7.26
N TYR A 36 5.40 -3.29 -7.30
CA TYR A 36 6.31 -4.41 -7.07
C TYR A 36 6.36 -4.76 -5.58
N HIS A 37 5.94 -5.99 -5.24
CA HIS A 37 5.65 -6.48 -3.89
C HIS A 37 4.65 -5.61 -3.12
N GLU A 38 4.23 -6.09 -1.95
CA GLU A 38 3.38 -5.31 -1.07
C GLU A 38 4.08 -4.02 -0.63
N ILE A 39 3.39 -2.88 -0.76
CA ILE A 39 3.93 -1.56 -0.38
C ILE A 39 4.26 -1.49 1.12
N VAL A 40 3.53 -2.26 1.94
CA VAL A 40 3.76 -2.51 3.36
C VAL A 40 3.23 -3.90 3.70
N HIS A 41 3.84 -4.58 4.68
CA HIS A 41 3.38 -5.89 5.16
C HIS A 41 2.19 -5.75 6.13
N ASN A 42 1.07 -5.24 5.62
CA ASN A 42 -0.18 -5.13 6.34
C ASN A 42 -1.33 -5.52 5.42
N LYS A 43 -1.92 -6.68 5.68
CA LYS A 43 -3.01 -7.23 4.88
C LYS A 43 -4.17 -6.25 4.67
N HIS A 44 -4.59 -5.52 5.71
CA HIS A 44 -5.70 -4.57 5.58
C HIS A 44 -5.37 -3.42 4.63
N VAL A 45 -4.14 -2.90 4.68
CA VAL A 45 -3.68 -1.84 3.78
C VAL A 45 -3.60 -2.36 2.34
N VAL A 46 -3.01 -3.55 2.15
CA VAL A 46 -2.84 -4.15 0.82
C VAL A 46 -4.20 -4.48 0.19
N ASP A 47 -5.11 -5.12 0.94
CA ASP A 47 -6.44 -5.48 0.44
C ASP A 47 -7.28 -4.26 0.08
N ARG A 48 -7.14 -3.14 0.82
CA ARG A 48 -7.75 -1.86 0.44
C ARG A 48 -7.26 -1.39 -0.92
N PHE A 49 -5.94 -1.38 -1.16
CA PHE A 49 -5.40 -0.94 -2.44
C PHE A 49 -5.75 -1.88 -3.59
N ARG A 50 -5.79 -3.20 -3.36
CA ARG A 50 -6.32 -4.17 -4.34
C ARG A 50 -7.75 -3.83 -4.73
N GLY A 51 -8.60 -3.52 -3.75
CA GLY A 51 -9.98 -3.08 -3.99
C GLY A 51 -10.10 -1.76 -4.76
N LEU A 52 -9.05 -0.95 -4.78
CA LEU A 52 -8.98 0.29 -5.55
C LEU A 52 -8.33 0.12 -6.94
N GLY A 53 -7.99 -1.10 -7.34
CA GLY A 53 -7.41 -1.40 -8.65
C GLY A 53 -5.88 -1.39 -8.70
N VAL A 54 -5.21 -1.42 -7.55
CA VAL A 54 -3.76 -1.65 -7.48
C VAL A 54 -3.47 -3.14 -7.65
N VAL A 55 -2.54 -3.47 -8.53
CA VAL A 55 -2.07 -4.84 -8.79
C VAL A 55 -0.68 -4.99 -8.19
N PHE A 56 -0.57 -5.82 -7.15
CA PHE A 56 0.73 -6.14 -6.56
C PHE A 56 1.35 -7.32 -7.32
N VAL A 57 2.59 -7.17 -7.79
CA VAL A 57 3.30 -8.17 -8.59
C VAL A 57 4.56 -8.67 -7.89
N ASP A 58 4.95 -9.91 -8.16
CA ASP A 58 6.12 -10.53 -7.55
C ASP A 58 7.39 -10.35 -8.39
N ALA A 59 7.25 -10.16 -9.70
CA ALA A 59 8.34 -9.89 -10.63
C ALA A 59 8.05 -8.65 -11.50
N ILE A 60 9.12 -7.93 -11.89
CA ILE A 60 9.00 -6.77 -12.79
C ILE A 60 8.44 -7.19 -14.16
N GLY A 61 8.75 -8.40 -14.63
CA GLY A 61 8.24 -8.94 -15.89
C GLY A 61 6.74 -9.22 -15.91
N ASP A 62 6.07 -9.20 -14.75
CA ASP A 62 4.61 -9.36 -14.66
C ASP A 62 3.85 -8.06 -15.01
N VAL A 63 4.57 -6.94 -15.14
CA VAL A 63 4.00 -5.64 -15.51
C VAL A 63 3.93 -5.54 -17.05
N PRO A 64 2.76 -5.22 -17.64
CA PRO A 64 2.65 -5.04 -19.08
C PRO A 64 3.44 -3.80 -19.57
N GLU A 65 3.93 -3.86 -20.82
CA GLU A 65 4.55 -2.69 -21.46
C GLU A 65 3.54 -1.56 -21.64
N GLY A 66 3.95 -0.32 -21.34
CA GLY A 66 3.13 0.88 -21.39
C GLY A 66 3.91 2.16 -21.14
#